data_AF-A0A4V0XMJ1-F1
#
_entry.id   AF-A0A4V0XMJ1-F1
#
_cell.length_a   1.000
_cell.length_b   1.000
_cell.length_c   1.000
_cell.angle_alpha   90.00
_cell.angle_beta   90.00
_cell.angle_gamma   90.00
#
_symmetry.space_group_name_H-M   'P 1'
#
loop_
_entity.id
_entity.type
_entity.pdbx_description
1 polymer ?
#
loop_
_entity_poly.entity_id
_entity_poly.type
_entity_poly.pdbx_seq_one_letter_code
_entity_poly.pdbx_strand_id
1 'polypeptide(L)'
;MKRLLPIVILSLATAAYGGTVAITTVTATKKVVTQVNTATAQAETTTVLKKSGTTWIQDAPATIEAREQLVQAPPVPAVALVDCNGNGISDSVDIANGAADADSDGKLDSCEMRYGDLNLNGVIDQQDVYILLGWWDIPNPLAGDLNGDTHTNAEDLGLLLARWGLVP
;
A
#
# COMPACT_ATOMS: atom_id res chain seq x y z
N MET A 1 36.54 1.50 4.01
CA MET A 1 35.33 2.24 4.44
C MET A 1 35.00 3.25 3.33
N LYS A 2 34.35 2.79 2.26
CA LYS A 2 34.23 3.54 0.99
C LYS A 2 32.83 4.13 0.88
N ARG A 3 32.78 5.44 1.19
CA ARG A 3 32.15 6.53 0.43
C ARG A 3 30.72 6.33 -0.08
N LEU A 4 29.81 7.05 0.58
CA LEU A 4 28.63 7.72 0.02
C LEU A 4 28.83 8.06 -1.47
N LEU A 5 27.96 7.54 -2.33
CA LEU A 5 27.86 7.88 -3.76
C LEU A 5 26.43 7.55 -4.26
N PRO A 6 25.90 8.26 -5.25
CA PRO A 6 25.45 9.64 -5.17
C PRO A 6 24.00 9.80 -5.68
N ILE A 7 23.35 10.86 -5.20
CA ILE A 7 22.29 11.67 -5.85
C ILE A 7 21.51 10.97 -6.97
N VAL A 8 20.33 10.48 -6.61
CA VAL A 8 19.27 10.07 -7.53
C VAL A 8 18.83 11.32 -8.30
N ILE A 9 19.24 11.47 -9.56
CA ILE A 9 18.62 12.46 -10.46
C ILE A 9 17.27 11.91 -10.86
N LEU A 10 16.25 12.35 -10.12
CA LEU A 10 14.86 12.03 -10.33
C LEU A 10 14.32 12.95 -11.44
N SER A 11 14.47 12.55 -12.71
CA SER A 11 13.65 13.15 -13.77
C SER A 11 12.28 12.48 -13.76
N LEU A 12 11.42 12.94 -12.86
CA LEU A 12 9.98 12.66 -12.94
C LEU A 12 9.42 13.43 -14.13
N ALA A 13 9.24 12.74 -15.26
CA ALA A 13 8.21 13.14 -16.21
C ALA A 13 6.90 12.59 -15.65
N THR A 14 6.14 13.44 -14.96
CA THR A 14 4.72 13.18 -14.68
C THR A 14 3.99 13.03 -16.01
N ALA A 15 3.64 11.81 -16.37
CA ALA A 15 2.67 11.52 -17.42
C ALA A 15 1.62 10.59 -16.83
N ALA A 16 0.50 11.19 -16.41
CA ALA A 16 -0.73 10.52 -16.08
C ALA A 16 -1.35 9.93 -17.35
N TYR A 17 -0.86 8.80 -17.84
CA TYR A 17 -1.51 7.92 -18.81
C TYR A 17 -0.83 6.55 -18.70
N GLY A 18 -1.61 5.47 -18.57
CA GLY A 18 -1.07 4.10 -18.43
C GLY A 18 -0.02 3.79 -19.50
N GLY A 19 1.21 3.54 -19.06
CA GLY A 19 2.36 3.34 -19.94
C GLY A 19 3.58 2.81 -19.18
N THR A 20 4.70 2.68 -19.87
CA THR A 20 5.95 2.18 -19.28
C THR A 20 6.98 3.30 -19.21
N VAL A 21 7.51 3.58 -18.01
CA VAL A 21 8.56 4.59 -17.79
C VAL A 21 9.91 3.89 -17.62
N ALA A 22 10.93 4.41 -18.30
CA ALA A 22 12.30 3.90 -18.18
C ALA A 22 13.06 4.65 -17.08
N ILE A 23 13.32 3.97 -15.96
CA ILE A 23 14.22 4.43 -14.91
C ILE A 23 15.64 4.04 -15.30
N THR A 24 16.53 5.02 -15.40
CA THR A 24 17.91 4.82 -15.86
C THR A 24 18.90 5.21 -14.77
N THR A 25 19.72 4.25 -14.34
CA THR A 25 20.84 4.48 -13.41
C THR A 25 22.15 4.36 -14.16
N VAL A 26 22.98 5.41 -14.15
CA VAL A 26 24.27 5.44 -14.84
C VAL A 26 25.40 5.58 -13.83
N THR A 27 26.36 4.66 -13.91
CA THR A 27 27.65 4.71 -13.19
C THR A 27 28.79 4.91 -14.19
N ALA A 28 30.03 5.02 -13.70
CA ALA A 28 31.19 5.21 -14.56
C ALA A 28 31.40 4.09 -15.61
N THR A 29 30.94 2.87 -15.32
CA THR A 29 31.20 1.67 -16.14
C THR A 29 29.94 0.88 -16.51
N LYS A 30 28.82 1.09 -15.81
CA LYS A 30 27.55 0.39 -16.03
C LYS A 30 26.38 1.36 -16.13
N LYS A 31 25.46 1.10 -17.05
CA LYS A 31 24.17 1.78 -17.17
C LYS A 31 23.07 0.72 -17.06
N VAL A 32 22.12 0.90 -16.16
CA VAL A 32 20.98 0.01 -15.97
C VAL A 32 19.74 0.76 -16.37
N VAL A 33 18.92 0.18 -17.24
CA VAL A 33 17.65 0.74 -17.69
C VAL A 33 16.55 -0.24 -17.30
N THR A 34 15.65 0.19 -16.43
CA THR A 34 14.51 -0.60 -15.96
C THR A 34 13.22 0.06 -16.43
N GLN A 35 12.45 -0.68 -17.21
CA GLN A 35 11.10 -0.34 -17.62
C GLN A 35 10.12 -0.68 -16.50
N VAL A 36 9.41 0.32 -16.01
CA VAL A 36 8.42 0.21 -14.93
C VAL A 36 7.05 0.57 -15.49
N ASN A 37 6.09 -0.31 -15.29
CA ASN A 37 4.70 -0.05 -15.60
C ASN A 37 4.15 1.01 -14.63
N THR A 38 3.63 2.12 -15.15
CA THR A 38 3.13 3.21 -14.30
C THR A 38 1.78 2.93 -13.65
N ALA A 39 1.04 1.92 -14.12
CA ALA A 39 -0.24 1.52 -13.53
C ALA A 39 -0.07 0.51 -12.39
N THR A 40 0.90 -0.41 -12.49
CA THR A 40 1.12 -1.46 -11.47
C THR A 40 2.35 -1.19 -10.60
N ALA A 41 3.14 -0.17 -10.91
CA ALA A 41 4.44 0.10 -10.30
C ALA A 41 5.43 -1.09 -10.36
N GLN A 42 5.19 -2.05 -11.26
CA GLN A 42 6.02 -3.25 -11.42
C GLN A 42 7.13 -3.01 -12.46
N ALA A 43 8.31 -3.57 -12.20
CA ALA A 43 9.41 -3.60 -13.16
C ALA A 43 9.18 -4.70 -14.22
N GLU A 44 8.92 -4.32 -15.47
CA GLU A 44 8.62 -5.26 -16.57
C GLU A 44 9.88 -5.77 -17.27
N THR A 45 10.89 -4.91 -17.45
CA THR A 45 12.10 -5.27 -18.19
C THR A 45 13.30 -4.48 -17.70
N THR A 46 14.36 -5.19 -17.28
CA THR A 46 15.66 -4.59 -16.95
C THR A 46 16.69 -4.94 -18.04
N THR A 47 17.45 -3.94 -18.48
CA THR A 47 18.58 -4.08 -19.41
C THR A 47 19.84 -3.48 -18.81
N VAL A 48 20.94 -4.23 -18.86
CA VAL A 48 22.24 -3.80 -18.33
C VAL A 48 23.17 -3.51 -19.51
N LEU A 49 23.73 -2.31 -19.51
CA LEU A 49 24.67 -1.81 -20.52
C LEU A 49 26.04 -1.63 -19.86
N LYS A 50 27.09 -2.08 -20.54
CA LYS A 50 28.49 -1.83 -20.17
C LYS A 50 29.09 -0.75 -21.06
N LYS A 51 29.98 0.05 -20.48
CA LYS A 51 30.69 1.10 -21.23
C LYS A 51 31.83 0.49 -22.03
N SER A 52 31.83 0.67 -23.35
CA SER A 52 32.91 0.28 -24.27
C SER A 52 33.39 1.53 -25.01
N GLY A 53 34.45 2.16 -24.48
CA GLY A 53 34.89 3.47 -24.96
C GLY A 53 33.87 4.57 -24.66
N THR A 54 33.33 5.21 -25.70
CA THR A 54 32.28 6.23 -25.61
C THR A 54 30.86 5.67 -25.73
N THR A 55 30.72 4.40 -26.10
CA THR A 55 29.42 3.78 -26.41
C THR A 55 28.97 2.83 -25.30
N TRP A 56 27.66 2.76 -25.09
CA TRP A 56 27.03 1.78 -24.20
C TRP A 56 26.60 0.57 -25.02
N ILE A 57 27.13 -0.60 -24.69
CA ILE A 57 26.82 -1.87 -25.36
C ILE A 57 26.08 -2.76 -24.37
N GLN A 58 25.06 -3.49 -24.83
CA GLN A 58 24.32 -4.42 -23.97
C GLN A 58 25.27 -5.49 -23.42
N ASP A 59 25.24 -5.64 -22.11
CA ASP A 59 25.88 -6.73 -21.41
C ASP A 59 24.87 -7.87 -21.34
N ALA A 60 24.89 -8.75 -22.36
CA ALA A 60 23.92 -9.82 -22.49
C ALA A 60 23.89 -10.76 -21.26
N PRO A 61 25.03 -11.22 -20.71
CA PRO A 61 25.05 -11.98 -19.46
C PRO A 61 24.41 -11.22 -18.29
N ALA A 62 24.84 -9.99 -18.02
CA ALA A 62 24.29 -9.21 -16.91
C ALA A 62 22.81 -8.82 -17.12
N THR A 63 22.36 -8.74 -18.37
CA THR A 63 20.95 -8.51 -18.72
C THR A 63 20.11 -9.76 -18.49
N ILE A 64 20.63 -10.94 -18.83
CA ILE A 64 19.96 -12.21 -18.56
C ILE A 64 19.87 -12.42 -17.05
N GLU A 65 20.95 -12.22 -16.30
CA GLU A 65 20.96 -12.28 -14.84
C GLU A 65 19.95 -11.30 -14.22
N ALA A 66 19.92 -10.04 -14.70
CA ALA A 66 18.95 -9.05 -14.20
C ALA A 66 17.49 -9.42 -14.53
N ARG A 67 17.24 -10.08 -15.68
CA ARG A 67 15.91 -10.58 -16.05
C ARG A 67 15.52 -11.81 -15.25
N GLU A 68 16.44 -12.73 -15.04
CA GLU A 68 16.23 -13.90 -14.17
C GLU A 68 15.97 -13.48 -12.73
N GLN A 69 16.65 -12.44 -12.23
CA GLN A 69 16.39 -11.85 -10.91
C GLN A 69 15.02 -11.15 -10.81
N LEU A 70 14.49 -10.59 -11.91
CA LEU A 70 13.10 -10.10 -11.95
C LEU A 70 12.08 -11.24 -11.89
N VAL A 71 12.38 -12.38 -12.51
CA VAL A 71 11.49 -13.56 -12.55
C VAL A 71 11.58 -14.39 -11.26
N GLN A 72 12.75 -14.41 -10.62
CA GLN A 72 13.04 -15.08 -9.36
C GLN A 72 12.93 -14.16 -8.15
N ALA A 73 12.47 -12.92 -8.33
CA ALA A 73 11.93 -12.18 -7.21
C ALA A 73 10.95 -13.17 -6.54
N PRO A 74 11.11 -13.48 -5.23
CA PRO A 74 10.06 -14.23 -4.55
C PRO A 74 8.75 -13.54 -4.92
N PRO A 75 7.65 -14.26 -5.21
CA PRO A 75 6.37 -13.60 -5.38
C PRO A 75 6.31 -12.63 -4.21
N VAL A 76 6.35 -11.32 -4.49
CA VAL A 76 6.30 -10.27 -3.47
C VAL A 76 5.12 -10.74 -2.65
N PRO A 77 5.35 -11.26 -1.42
CA PRO A 77 4.45 -12.24 -0.80
C PRO A 77 3.11 -11.61 -0.94
N ALA A 78 2.26 -12.16 -1.85
CA ALA A 78 1.20 -11.41 -2.53
C ALA A 78 0.68 -10.46 -1.49
N VAL A 79 1.01 -9.15 -1.58
CA VAL A 79 0.61 -8.19 -0.54
C VAL A 79 -0.81 -8.60 -0.32
N ALA A 80 -1.11 -9.22 0.83
CA ALA A 80 -2.41 -9.84 1.01
C ALA A 80 -3.30 -8.65 0.71
N LEU A 81 -4.00 -8.69 -0.42
CA LEU A 81 -4.66 -7.50 -0.91
C LEU A 81 -5.81 -7.40 0.06
N VAL A 82 -5.54 -6.73 1.19
CA VAL A 82 -6.50 -6.47 2.23
C VAL A 82 -7.50 -5.61 1.48
N ASP A 83 -8.68 -6.19 1.33
CA ASP A 83 -9.83 -5.61 0.68
C ASP A 83 -10.93 -5.82 1.71
N CYS A 84 -10.85 -5.03 2.77
CA CYS A 84 -11.72 -5.18 3.92
C CYS A 84 -13.17 -4.80 3.58
N ASN A 85 -13.36 -3.96 2.56
CA ASN A 85 -14.66 -3.51 2.09
C ASN A 85 -15.27 -4.44 1.01
N GLY A 86 -14.47 -5.34 0.42
CA GLY A 86 -14.89 -6.36 -0.54
C GLY A 86 -15.21 -5.81 -1.93
N ASN A 87 -14.66 -4.66 -2.31
CA ASN A 87 -14.95 -3.99 -3.59
C ASN A 87 -14.07 -4.52 -4.76
N GLY A 88 -13.13 -5.42 -4.50
CA GLY A 88 -12.19 -5.97 -5.47
C GLY A 88 -10.98 -5.08 -5.77
N ILE A 89 -10.82 -3.97 -5.03
CA ILE A 89 -9.70 -3.05 -5.01
C ILE A 89 -9.04 -3.20 -3.64
N SER A 90 -7.70 -3.27 -3.60
CA SER A 90 -7.01 -3.35 -2.31
C SER A 90 -7.11 -2.03 -1.56
N ASP A 91 -7.19 -2.08 -0.23
CA ASP A 91 -7.24 -0.94 0.69
C ASP A 91 -6.16 0.10 0.36
N SER A 92 -4.92 -0.33 0.10
CA SER A 92 -3.82 0.58 -0.29
C SER A 92 -4.10 1.42 -1.55
N VAL A 93 -4.85 0.86 -2.52
CA VAL A 93 -5.26 1.56 -3.74
C VAL A 93 -6.46 2.46 -3.46
N ASP A 94 -7.39 2.02 -2.60
CA ASP A 94 -8.50 2.85 -2.15
C ASP A 94 -7.99 4.11 -1.42
N ILE A 95 -7.02 3.96 -0.50
CA ILE A 95 -6.38 5.07 0.21
C ILE A 95 -5.65 6.00 -0.77
N ALA A 96 -4.89 5.44 -1.72
CA ALA A 96 -4.22 6.24 -2.76
C ALA A 96 -5.20 7.01 -3.67
N ASN A 97 -6.42 6.50 -3.83
CA ASN A 97 -7.51 7.15 -4.55
C ASN A 97 -8.34 8.12 -3.68
N GLY A 98 -7.96 8.31 -2.42
CA GLY A 98 -8.56 9.29 -1.50
C GLY A 98 -9.57 8.72 -0.51
N ALA A 99 -9.60 7.40 -0.30
CA ALA A 99 -10.29 6.84 0.86
C ALA A 99 -9.63 7.28 2.17
N ALA A 100 -10.39 7.22 3.28
CA ALA A 100 -9.94 7.70 4.57
C ALA A 100 -8.98 6.70 5.25
N ASP A 101 -7.88 7.24 5.78
CA ASP A 101 -6.79 6.60 6.53
C ASP A 101 -6.21 7.69 7.46
N ALA A 102 -7.00 8.06 8.48
CA ALA A 102 -6.77 9.26 9.28
C ALA A 102 -5.56 9.13 10.23
N ASP A 103 -5.27 7.91 10.68
CA ASP A 103 -4.12 7.58 11.52
C ASP A 103 -2.89 7.12 10.71
N SER A 104 -3.02 6.97 9.39
CA SER A 104 -1.94 6.64 8.45
C SER A 104 -1.31 5.26 8.71
N ASP A 105 -2.11 4.29 9.14
CA ASP A 105 -1.67 2.93 9.41
C ASP A 105 -1.77 2.01 8.16
N GLY A 106 -2.40 2.50 7.10
CA GLY A 106 -2.57 1.80 5.82
C GLY A 106 -3.79 0.89 5.76
N LYS A 107 -4.69 0.95 6.75
CA LYS A 107 -6.02 0.37 6.74
C LYS A 107 -7.07 1.45 6.42
N LEU A 108 -8.24 1.01 5.99
CA LEU A 108 -9.35 1.94 5.77
C LEU A 108 -10.06 2.22 7.10
N ASP A 109 -10.19 3.51 7.47
CA ASP A 109 -10.94 3.94 8.66
C ASP A 109 -12.33 3.29 8.72
N SER A 110 -12.98 3.17 7.56
CA SER A 110 -14.33 2.60 7.44
C SER A 110 -14.40 1.12 7.84
N CYS A 111 -13.32 0.38 7.69
CA CYS A 111 -13.24 -1.03 8.05
C CYS A 111 -12.95 -1.20 9.54
N GLU A 112 -12.07 -0.38 10.10
CA GLU A 112 -11.74 -0.39 11.52
C GLU A 112 -12.94 0.02 12.37
N MET A 113 -13.61 1.12 12.00
CA MET A 113 -14.82 1.57 12.69
C MET A 113 -15.95 0.53 12.60
N ARG A 114 -16.11 -0.15 11.46
CA ARG A 114 -17.10 -1.23 11.29
C ARG A 114 -16.71 -2.48 12.07
N TYR A 115 -15.43 -2.70 12.32
CA TYR A 115 -14.97 -3.78 13.19
C TYR A 115 -15.21 -3.46 14.66
N GLY A 116 -15.08 -2.19 15.06
CA GLY A 116 -15.40 -1.69 16.39
C GLY A 116 -14.29 -0.85 17.04
N ASP A 117 -13.22 -0.54 16.31
CA ASP A 117 -12.23 0.46 16.75
C ASP A 117 -12.71 1.83 16.29
N LEU A 118 -13.36 2.52 17.22
CA LEU A 118 -14.05 3.78 16.97
C LEU A 118 -13.11 4.98 17.12
N ASN A 119 -11.87 4.75 17.57
CA ASN A 119 -10.87 5.80 17.74
C ASN A 119 -9.61 5.63 16.87
N LEU A 120 -9.55 4.57 16.06
CA LEU A 120 -8.49 4.29 15.10
C LEU A 120 -7.13 4.20 15.80
N ASN A 121 -7.03 3.29 16.77
CA ASN A 121 -5.77 3.03 17.47
C ASN A 121 -5.25 1.59 17.26
N GLY A 122 -5.95 0.81 16.43
CA GLY A 122 -5.71 -0.59 16.12
C GLY A 122 -6.17 -1.58 17.19
N VAL A 123 -6.89 -1.15 18.21
CA VAL A 123 -7.31 -1.96 19.36
C VAL A 123 -8.72 -1.61 19.84
N ILE A 124 -9.59 -2.61 19.92
CA ILE A 124 -10.88 -2.50 20.59
C ILE A 124 -10.69 -2.64 22.10
N ASP A 125 -10.84 -1.54 22.83
CA ASP A 125 -10.70 -1.48 24.27
C ASP A 125 -11.78 -0.61 24.98
N GLN A 126 -11.52 -0.20 26.22
CA GLN A 126 -12.49 0.58 27.01
C GLN A 126 -12.82 1.93 26.36
N GLN A 127 -11.92 2.51 25.58
CA GLN A 127 -12.12 3.78 24.88
C GLN A 127 -13.21 3.66 23.82
N ASP A 128 -13.26 2.56 23.10
CA ASP A 128 -14.31 2.30 22.09
C ASP A 128 -15.68 2.09 22.74
N VAL A 129 -15.71 1.45 23.92
CA VAL A 129 -16.94 1.37 24.73
C VAL A 129 -17.43 2.78 25.11
N TYR A 130 -16.53 3.67 25.56
CA TYR A 130 -16.92 5.04 25.91
C TYR A 130 -17.46 5.81 24.70
N ILE A 131 -16.88 5.61 23.52
CA ILE A 131 -17.36 6.23 22.28
C ILE A 131 -18.74 5.67 21.93
N LEU A 132 -18.92 4.35 21.90
CA LEU A 132 -20.20 3.70 21.60
C LEU A 132 -21.30 4.20 22.54
N LEU A 133 -21.04 4.26 23.85
CA LEU A 133 -21.99 4.77 24.84
C LEU A 133 -22.28 6.28 24.68
N GLY A 134 -21.37 7.05 24.08
CA GLY A 134 -21.61 8.44 23.69
C GLY A 134 -22.64 8.59 22.57
N TRP A 135 -22.85 7.54 21.76
CA TRP A 135 -23.81 7.48 20.66
C TRP A 135 -25.07 6.68 20.99
N TRP A 136 -25.28 6.33 22.25
CA TRP A 136 -26.35 5.41 22.67
C TRP A 136 -27.75 5.89 22.28
N ASP A 137 -28.50 4.98 21.65
CA ASP A 137 -29.88 5.15 21.16
C ASP A 137 -30.05 6.32 20.15
N ILE A 138 -28.95 6.74 19.51
CA ILE A 138 -29.00 7.73 18.42
C ILE A 138 -29.42 7.03 17.12
N PRO A 139 -30.49 7.50 16.44
CA PRO A 139 -30.86 6.99 15.13
C PRO A 139 -29.91 7.52 14.05
N ASN A 140 -29.44 6.63 13.16
CA ASN A 140 -28.44 6.89 12.13
C ASN A 140 -27.17 7.56 12.70
N PRO A 141 -26.49 6.90 13.65
CA PRO A 141 -25.29 7.44 14.28
C PRO A 141 -24.13 7.45 13.27
N LEU A 142 -23.15 8.33 13.48
CA LEU A 142 -21.93 8.33 12.64
C LEU A 142 -20.97 7.20 13.01
N ALA A 143 -21.10 6.66 14.21
CA ALA A 143 -20.26 5.59 14.76
C ALA A 143 -21.06 4.74 15.75
N GLY A 144 -20.63 3.49 15.96
CA GLY A 144 -21.18 2.61 16.99
C GLY A 144 -22.37 1.74 16.57
N ASP A 145 -22.97 1.95 15.40
CA ASP A 145 -23.90 0.99 14.77
C ASP A 145 -23.09 -0.08 14.04
N LEU A 146 -22.79 -1.18 14.73
CA LEU A 146 -21.92 -2.26 14.27
C LEU A 146 -22.70 -3.39 13.59
N ASN A 147 -24.01 -3.52 13.88
CA ASN A 147 -24.88 -4.51 13.27
C ASN A 147 -25.62 -3.98 12.01
N GLY A 148 -25.61 -2.67 11.78
CA GLY A 148 -26.25 -1.99 10.65
C GLY A 148 -27.76 -1.81 10.80
N ASP A 149 -28.29 -1.81 12.03
CA ASP A 149 -29.72 -1.69 12.33
C ASP A 149 -30.21 -0.24 12.49
N THR A 150 -29.34 0.73 12.22
CA THR A 150 -29.54 2.19 12.31
C THR A 150 -29.62 2.74 13.73
N HIS A 151 -29.38 1.94 14.77
CA HIS A 151 -29.35 2.38 16.16
C HIS A 151 -28.06 1.91 16.83
N THR A 152 -27.51 2.69 17.76
CA THR A 152 -26.43 2.22 18.65
C THR A 152 -27.05 1.73 19.96
N ASN A 153 -27.10 0.43 20.20
CA ASN A 153 -27.76 -0.14 21.38
C ASN A 153 -26.97 -1.31 22.01
N ALA A 154 -27.64 -2.10 22.86
CA ALA A 154 -27.01 -3.20 23.57
C ALA A 154 -26.48 -4.31 22.65
N GLU A 155 -27.05 -4.44 21.45
CA GLU A 155 -26.59 -5.38 20.43
C GLU A 155 -25.20 -4.97 19.90
N ASP A 156 -24.99 -3.69 19.62
CA ASP A 156 -23.69 -3.17 19.19
C ASP A 156 -22.64 -3.25 20.28
N LEU A 157 -23.02 -2.94 21.51
CA LEU A 157 -22.13 -3.14 22.66
C LEU A 157 -21.73 -4.62 22.77
N GLY A 158 -22.67 -5.53 22.56
CA GLY A 158 -22.40 -6.97 22.50
C GLY A 158 -21.38 -7.33 21.42
N LEU A 159 -21.52 -6.75 20.22
CA LEU A 159 -20.57 -6.95 19.11
C LEU A 159 -19.18 -6.40 19.40
N LEU A 160 -19.10 -5.18 19.96
CA LEU A 160 -17.84 -4.55 20.33
C LEU A 160 -17.10 -5.40 21.38
N LEU A 161 -17.81 -5.83 22.42
CA LEU A 161 -17.24 -6.68 23.47
C LEU A 161 -16.83 -8.07 22.96
N ALA A 162 -17.51 -8.60 21.94
CA ALA A 162 -17.15 -9.88 21.33
C ALA A 162 -15.84 -9.82 20.52
N ARG A 163 -15.38 -8.62 20.13
CA ARG A 163 -14.20 -8.39 19.28
C ARG A 163 -13.04 -7.73 20.03
N TRP A 164 -13.05 -7.79 21.36
CA TRP A 164 -12.06 -7.15 22.22
C TRP A 164 -10.61 -7.50 21.84
N GLY A 165 -9.74 -6.49 21.79
CA GLY A 165 -8.33 -6.63 21.44
C GLY A 165 -7.98 -6.09 20.06
N LEU A 166 -6.94 -6.64 19.44
CA LEU A 166 -6.38 -6.08 18.21
C LEU A 166 -7.36 -6.14 17.03
N VAL A 167 -7.41 -5.07 16.26
CA VAL A 167 -8.14 -4.99 14.99
C VAL A 167 -7.37 -5.76 13.91
N PRO A 168 -8.02 -6.69 13.18
CA PRO A 168 -7.41 -7.44 12.08
C PRO A 168 -6.81 -6.59 10.97
#